data_AF-A0A953PHJ8-F1
#
_entry.id   AF-A0A953PHJ8-F1
#
_cell.length_a   1.000
_cell.length_b   1.000
_cell.length_c   1.000
_cell.angle_alpha   90.00
_cell.angle_beta   90.00
_cell.angle_gamma   90.00
#
_symmetry.space_group_name_H-M   'P 1'
#
loop_
_entity.id
_entity.type
_entity.pdbx_description
1 polymer ?
#
loop_
_entity_poly.entity_id
_entity_poly.type
_entity_poly.pdbx_seq_one_letter_code
_entity_poly.pdbx_strand_id
1 'polypeptide(L)'
;IGVVDFDDPDNFMYPATLVEYARKQGWYTDGAFDFAAIYGDPTNQSDAYNCDRHAVLESRYSCLGKVSVLDLMRFMRDIFEGAPQFKAGESGSPFRTGVRTIARMNTEASVIVELRRALPPHIGNRMWCGMSTSLTGVYVPFHLGINAVEPYFAYASGSYDPASAYWLFTELAKLADYGYSKCIETITSTWQKFEAETFSTVPAVEARAAALEYSAACALLTEYDQQRAAAAILQVQQLLPEVKTKVFYEA
;
A
#
# COMPACT_ATOMS: atom_id res chain seq x y z
N ILE A 1 4.65 -16.92 10.21
CA ILE A 1 4.78 -17.14 11.67
C ILE A 1 5.71 -18.31 11.85
N GLY A 2 6.85 -18.13 12.50
CA GLY A 2 7.84 -19.20 12.71
C GLY A 2 7.51 -20.04 13.95
N VAL A 3 8.52 -20.32 14.76
CA VAL A 3 8.39 -21.03 16.04
C VAL A 3 7.48 -20.28 17.00
N VAL A 4 6.49 -20.98 17.53
CA VAL A 4 5.58 -20.50 18.58
C VAL A 4 6.18 -20.80 19.94
N ASP A 5 6.33 -19.77 20.76
CA ASP A 5 6.66 -19.91 22.17
C ASP A 5 5.36 -19.98 22.99
N PHE A 6 5.10 -21.13 23.61
CA PHE A 6 3.88 -21.34 24.40
C PHE A 6 3.97 -20.71 25.78
N ASP A 7 5.18 -20.40 26.26
CA ASP A 7 5.44 -19.80 27.57
C ASP A 7 5.50 -18.26 27.51
N ASP A 8 5.29 -17.67 26.32
CA ASP A 8 5.29 -16.22 26.06
C ASP A 8 3.89 -15.70 25.65
N PRO A 9 2.96 -15.53 26.60
CA PRO A 9 1.61 -15.04 26.33
C PRO A 9 1.57 -13.55 25.97
N ASP A 10 2.66 -12.80 26.18
CA ASP A 10 2.74 -11.38 25.84
C ASP A 10 2.91 -11.17 24.32
N ASN A 11 3.55 -12.12 23.63
CA ASN A 11 3.80 -12.05 22.19
C ASN A 11 3.03 -13.09 21.37
N PHE A 12 2.51 -14.16 21.98
CA PHE A 12 1.79 -15.23 21.27
C PHE A 12 0.37 -15.44 21.79
N MET A 13 -0.57 -15.49 20.83
CA MET A 13 -1.96 -15.90 21.06
C MET A 13 -2.34 -16.99 20.05
N TYR A 14 -2.95 -18.07 20.53
CA TYR A 14 -3.32 -19.22 19.71
C TYR A 14 -4.52 -19.96 20.32
N PRO A 15 -5.31 -20.69 19.51
CA PRO A 15 -6.37 -21.53 20.04
C PRO A 15 -5.79 -22.69 20.86
N ALA A 16 -6.45 -23.05 21.96
CA ALA A 16 -6.00 -24.16 22.82
C ALA A 16 -5.88 -25.51 22.08
N THR A 17 -6.58 -25.66 20.95
CA THR A 17 -6.58 -26.87 20.11
C THR A 17 -5.47 -26.88 19.05
N LEU A 18 -4.62 -25.85 18.95
CA LEU A 18 -3.61 -25.72 17.90
C LEU A 18 -2.73 -26.98 17.77
N VAL A 19 -2.09 -27.39 18.87
CA VAL A 19 -1.16 -28.53 18.86
C VAL A 19 -1.88 -29.87 18.68
N GLU A 20 -3.03 -30.04 19.36
CA GLU A 20 -3.83 -31.27 19.24
C GLU A 20 -4.30 -31.48 17.79
N TYR A 21 -4.76 -30.41 17.13
CA TYR A 21 -5.18 -30.47 15.74
C TYR A 21 -4.02 -30.91 14.83
N ALA A 22 -2.85 -30.28 14.94
CA ALA A 22 -1.68 -30.65 14.14
C ALA A 22 -1.27 -32.12 14.32
N ARG A 23 -1.28 -32.62 15.57
CA ARG A 23 -1.01 -34.04 15.87
C ARG A 23 -2.04 -34.98 15.27
N LYS A 24 -3.32 -34.63 15.37
CA LYS A 24 -4.42 -35.42 14.79
C LYS A 24 -4.32 -35.54 13.28
N GLN A 25 -3.84 -34.50 12.60
CA GLN A 25 -3.59 -34.53 11.15
C GLN A 25 -2.28 -35.23 10.77
N GLY A 26 -1.43 -35.58 11.74
CA GLY A 26 -0.12 -36.18 11.50
C GLY A 26 0.93 -35.17 11.01
N TRP A 27 0.70 -33.87 11.15
CA TRP A 27 1.62 -32.82 10.70
C TRP A 27 2.71 -32.51 11.72
N TYR A 28 2.51 -32.88 12.97
CA TYR A 28 3.42 -32.60 14.07
C TYR A 28 3.44 -33.75 15.06
N THR A 29 4.63 -34.09 15.55
CA THR A 29 4.85 -35.15 16.55
C THR A 29 5.37 -34.52 17.84
N ASP A 30 6.59 -34.00 17.80
CA ASP A 30 7.35 -33.42 18.90
C ASP A 30 8.36 -32.37 18.41
N GLY A 31 9.06 -31.72 19.34
CA GLY A 31 10.04 -30.66 19.05
C GLY A 31 9.46 -29.24 19.04
N ALA A 32 10.21 -28.27 18.52
CA ALA A 32 9.75 -26.89 18.40
C ALA A 32 8.52 -26.80 17.48
N PHE A 33 7.52 -26.02 17.88
CA PHE A 33 6.30 -25.86 17.09
C PHE A 33 6.45 -24.70 16.10
N ASP A 34 7.06 -24.97 14.94
CA ASP A 34 7.12 -24.00 13.84
C ASP A 34 5.81 -23.98 13.07
N PHE A 35 5.02 -22.92 13.25
CA PHE A 35 3.69 -22.81 12.65
C PHE A 35 3.74 -22.86 11.12
N ALA A 36 4.69 -22.14 10.50
CA ALA A 36 4.84 -22.14 9.06
C ALA A 36 5.24 -23.52 8.55
N ALA A 37 6.19 -24.20 9.19
CA ALA A 37 6.62 -25.53 8.76
C ALA A 37 5.52 -26.60 8.90
N ILE A 38 4.68 -26.50 9.95
CA ILE A 38 3.65 -27.49 10.26
C ILE A 38 2.37 -27.28 9.43
N TYR A 39 1.92 -26.03 9.27
CA TYR A 39 0.64 -25.72 8.61
C TYR A 39 0.78 -25.21 7.18
N GLY A 40 1.96 -24.77 6.78
CA GLY A 40 2.16 -24.20 5.47
C GLY A 40 2.32 -25.26 4.38
N ASP A 41 1.93 -24.88 3.17
CA ASP A 41 2.17 -25.69 1.98
C ASP A 41 3.62 -25.51 1.50
N PRO A 42 4.46 -26.58 1.51
CA PRO A 42 5.86 -26.48 1.12
C PRO A 42 6.06 -26.00 -0.33
N THR A 43 5.13 -26.32 -1.23
CA THR A 43 5.18 -25.86 -2.62
C THR A 43 5.04 -24.33 -2.66
N ASN A 44 4.07 -23.77 -1.95
CA ASN A 44 3.88 -22.32 -1.89
C ASN A 44 5.02 -21.61 -1.15
N GLN A 45 5.59 -22.23 -0.13
CA GLN A 45 6.71 -21.67 0.64
C GLN A 45 8.02 -21.60 -0.13
N SER A 46 8.20 -22.45 -1.15
CA SER A 46 9.38 -22.47 -2.00
C SER A 46 9.18 -21.80 -3.36
N ASP A 47 7.93 -21.44 -3.69
CA ASP A 47 7.60 -20.78 -4.96
C ASP A 47 8.23 -19.38 -5.04
N ALA A 48 8.89 -19.09 -6.16
CA ALA A 48 9.47 -17.78 -6.47
C ALA A 48 8.42 -16.66 -6.38
N TYR A 49 7.14 -16.95 -6.66
CA TYR A 49 6.00 -16.07 -6.48
C TYR A 49 5.94 -15.44 -5.08
N ASN A 50 6.39 -16.17 -4.05
CA ASN A 50 6.43 -15.72 -2.66
C ASN A 50 7.85 -15.36 -2.22
N CYS A 51 8.83 -16.22 -2.51
CA CYS A 51 10.20 -16.08 -2.03
C CYS A 51 10.89 -14.82 -2.58
N ASP A 52 10.69 -14.49 -3.85
CA ASP A 52 11.35 -13.32 -4.45
C ASP A 52 10.92 -12.02 -3.78
N ARG A 53 9.62 -11.89 -3.46
CA ARG A 53 9.07 -10.74 -2.75
C ARG A 53 9.69 -10.57 -1.37
N HIS A 54 9.81 -11.67 -0.64
CA HIS A 54 10.43 -11.65 0.67
C HIS A 54 11.92 -11.29 0.57
N ALA A 55 12.68 -11.98 -0.29
CA ALA A 55 14.11 -11.77 -0.43
C ALA A 55 14.47 -10.35 -0.88
N VAL A 56 13.75 -9.79 -1.86
CA VAL A 56 14.00 -8.42 -2.33
C VAL A 56 13.67 -7.41 -1.24
N LEU A 57 12.51 -7.51 -0.59
CA LEU A 57 12.15 -6.56 0.47
C LEU A 57 13.07 -6.67 1.68
N GLU A 58 13.50 -7.87 2.06
CA GLU A 58 14.48 -8.07 3.14
C GLU A 58 15.81 -7.38 2.81
N SER A 59 16.27 -7.47 1.55
CA SER A 59 17.46 -6.75 1.10
C SER A 59 17.29 -5.22 1.12
N ARG A 60 16.08 -4.71 0.84
CA ARG A 60 15.81 -3.27 0.96
C ARG A 60 15.75 -2.83 2.42
N TYR A 61 15.09 -3.63 3.25
CA TYR A 61 14.86 -3.36 4.67
C TYR A 61 16.16 -3.41 5.49
N SER A 62 17.01 -4.42 5.26
CA SER A 62 18.27 -4.62 5.99
C SER A 62 19.26 -3.45 5.90
N CYS A 63 19.14 -2.60 4.88
CA CYS A 63 19.92 -1.38 4.71
C CYS A 63 19.36 -0.18 5.49
N LEU A 64 18.19 -0.31 6.12
CA LEU A 64 17.53 0.78 6.84
C LEU A 64 17.75 0.67 8.34
N GLY A 65 17.82 1.84 9.00
CA GLY A 65 17.70 1.94 10.44
C GLY A 65 16.22 1.97 10.86
N LYS A 66 15.70 3.17 11.13
CA LYS A 66 14.27 3.35 11.40
C LYS A 66 13.50 3.37 10.08
N VAL A 67 12.41 2.61 10.02
CA VAL A 67 11.50 2.60 8.88
C VAL A 67 10.52 3.77 8.99
N SER A 68 10.43 4.57 7.93
CA SER A 68 9.43 5.63 7.79
C SER A 68 8.22 5.16 6.96
N VAL A 69 7.13 5.93 6.99
CA VAL A 69 6.00 5.70 6.08
C VAL A 69 6.43 5.78 4.61
N LEU A 70 7.35 6.68 4.26
CA LEU A 70 7.88 6.79 2.90
C LEU A 70 8.61 5.51 2.46
N ASP A 71 9.30 4.83 3.38
CA ASP A 71 9.95 3.55 3.08
C ASP A 71 8.91 2.45 2.84
N LEU A 72 7.84 2.41 3.64
CA LEU A 72 6.72 1.50 3.41
C LEU A 72 6.04 1.78 2.06
N MET A 73 5.82 3.05 1.69
CA MET A 73 5.28 3.42 0.39
C MET A 73 6.17 2.93 -0.75
N ARG A 74 7.49 3.06 -0.61
CA ARG A 74 8.48 2.53 -1.58
C ARG A 74 8.41 1.00 -1.68
N PHE A 75 8.35 0.29 -0.56
CA PHE A 75 8.22 -1.17 -0.57
C PHE A 75 6.95 -1.64 -1.27
N MET A 76 5.83 -0.98 -1.00
CA MET A 76 4.56 -1.29 -1.65
C MET A 76 4.59 -0.98 -3.16
N ARG A 77 5.44 -0.05 -3.61
CA ARG A 77 5.66 0.30 -5.03
C ARG A 77 6.72 -0.56 -5.71
N ASP A 78 7.42 -1.42 -4.98
CA ASP A 78 8.63 -2.09 -5.48
C ASP A 78 8.30 -3.09 -6.60
N ILE A 79 8.96 -2.89 -7.73
CA ILE A 79 8.90 -3.74 -8.93
C ILE A 79 10.21 -4.49 -9.18
N PHE A 80 11.08 -4.52 -8.18
CA PHE A 80 12.41 -5.13 -8.14
C PHE A 80 13.49 -4.40 -8.93
N GLU A 81 13.29 -3.15 -9.35
CA GLU A 81 14.30 -2.36 -10.09
C GLU A 81 15.69 -2.44 -9.44
N GLY A 82 16.69 -2.84 -10.23
CA GLY A 82 18.08 -3.01 -9.78
C GLY A 82 18.36 -4.31 -9.01
N ALA A 83 17.38 -5.19 -8.79
CA ALA A 83 17.59 -6.53 -8.26
C ALA A 83 17.64 -7.58 -9.39
N PRO A 84 18.29 -8.75 -9.19
CA PRO A 84 18.35 -9.82 -10.20
C PRO A 84 16.99 -10.32 -10.69
N GLN A 85 15.95 -10.22 -9.85
CA GLN A 85 14.58 -10.63 -10.15
C GLN A 85 13.85 -9.66 -11.09
N PHE A 86 14.38 -8.45 -11.31
CA PHE A 86 13.74 -7.45 -12.16
C PHE A 86 13.53 -7.97 -13.58
N LYS A 87 12.30 -7.83 -14.07
CA LYS A 87 11.97 -8.04 -15.48
C LYS A 87 11.00 -6.97 -15.93
N ALA A 88 11.17 -6.54 -17.18
CA ALA A 88 10.28 -5.61 -17.87
C ALA A 88 9.90 -6.19 -19.24
N GLY A 89 8.68 -5.90 -19.70
CA GLY A 89 8.22 -6.20 -21.05
C GLY A 89 8.75 -5.18 -22.07
N GLU A 90 8.35 -5.34 -23.33
CA GLU A 90 8.80 -4.47 -24.44
C GLU A 90 8.48 -2.98 -24.23
N SER A 91 7.35 -2.66 -23.59
CA SER A 91 6.96 -1.28 -23.26
C SER A 91 7.70 -0.72 -22.03
N GLY A 92 8.56 -1.52 -21.39
CA GLY A 92 9.12 -1.24 -20.07
C GLY A 92 8.22 -1.64 -18.90
N SER A 93 6.96 -2.05 -19.16
CA SER A 93 6.03 -2.43 -18.09
C SER A 93 6.53 -3.66 -17.31
N PRO A 94 6.50 -3.64 -15.95
CA PRO A 94 6.89 -4.77 -15.12
C PRO A 94 5.79 -5.83 -14.97
N PHE A 95 4.58 -5.59 -15.49
CA PHE A 95 3.40 -6.35 -15.06
C PHE A 95 3.18 -7.67 -15.80
N ARG A 96 3.65 -7.81 -17.04
CA ARG A 96 3.43 -8.99 -17.90
C ARG A 96 4.72 -9.79 -18.16
N THR A 97 5.44 -10.11 -17.09
CA THR A 97 6.81 -10.65 -17.16
C THR A 97 6.98 -12.05 -16.55
N GLY A 98 5.91 -12.59 -15.96
CA GLY A 98 5.94 -13.84 -15.18
C GLY A 98 6.53 -13.69 -13.78
N VAL A 99 7.11 -12.53 -13.44
CA VAL A 99 7.63 -12.25 -12.09
C VAL A 99 6.56 -11.57 -11.25
N ARG A 100 6.35 -12.09 -10.04
CA ARG A 100 5.44 -11.51 -9.05
C ARG A 100 6.18 -10.46 -8.21
N THR A 101 6.25 -9.24 -8.73
CA THR A 101 6.69 -8.02 -8.01
C THR A 101 5.76 -7.66 -6.85
N ILE A 102 6.10 -6.69 -5.98
CA ILE A 102 5.18 -6.23 -4.91
C ILE A 102 3.99 -5.49 -5.52
N ALA A 103 4.27 -4.41 -6.25
CA ALA A 103 3.24 -3.65 -6.97
C ALA A 103 2.73 -4.48 -8.16
N ARG A 104 1.40 -4.54 -8.33
CA ARG A 104 0.75 -5.35 -9.38
C ARG A 104 -0.50 -4.66 -9.93
N MET A 105 -0.82 -4.95 -11.19
CA MET A 105 -2.04 -4.46 -11.85
C MET A 105 -3.34 -4.94 -11.22
N ASN A 106 -3.32 -6.03 -10.45
CA ASN A 106 -4.50 -6.54 -9.75
C ASN A 106 -4.58 -6.07 -8.29
N THR A 107 -3.75 -5.12 -7.87
CA THR A 107 -3.93 -4.43 -6.59
C THR A 107 -5.17 -3.55 -6.67
N GLU A 108 -6.15 -3.78 -5.80
CA GLU A 108 -7.36 -2.96 -5.73
C GLU A 108 -7.16 -1.72 -4.85
N ALA A 109 -6.43 -1.89 -3.75
CA ALA A 109 -6.01 -0.83 -2.86
C ALA A 109 -4.66 -1.17 -2.23
N SER A 110 -3.89 -0.15 -1.89
CA SER A 110 -2.66 -0.25 -1.12
C SER A 110 -2.78 0.68 0.09
N VAL A 111 -2.58 0.13 1.30
CA VAL A 111 -2.85 0.85 2.54
C VAL A 111 -1.67 0.72 3.50
N ILE A 112 -1.27 1.85 4.09
CA ILE A 112 -0.30 1.89 5.20
C ILE A 112 -0.99 2.53 6.39
N VAL A 113 -1.02 1.81 7.52
CA VAL A 113 -1.61 2.31 8.76
C VAL A 113 -0.51 2.81 9.69
N GLU A 114 -0.52 4.09 9.98
CA GLU A 114 0.44 4.76 10.85
C GLU A 114 -0.20 5.04 12.21
N LEU A 115 0.19 4.28 13.22
CA LEU A 115 -0.30 4.44 14.60
C LEU A 115 0.75 5.15 15.44
N ARG A 116 0.46 6.36 15.94
CA ARG A 116 1.44 7.21 16.64
C ARG A 116 1.08 7.39 18.10
N ARG A 117 1.96 6.93 18.99
CA ARG A 117 1.80 7.05 20.45
C ARG A 117 1.93 8.48 20.98
N ALA A 118 2.58 9.38 20.23
CA ALA A 118 2.87 10.74 20.68
C ALA A 118 1.67 11.69 20.62
N LEU A 119 0.58 11.30 19.97
CA LEU A 119 -0.63 12.11 19.78
C LEU A 119 -1.88 11.29 20.14
N PRO A 120 -2.99 11.94 20.54
CA PRO A 120 -4.26 11.25 20.71
C PRO A 120 -4.66 10.48 19.45
N PRO A 121 -5.24 9.27 19.54
CA PRO A 121 -5.53 8.42 18.38
C PRO A 121 -6.30 9.11 17.23
N HIS A 122 -7.25 10.00 17.54
CA HIS A 122 -8.06 10.72 16.55
C HIS A 122 -7.27 11.78 15.74
N ILE A 123 -6.08 12.17 16.20
CA ILE A 123 -5.15 13.10 15.53
C ILE A 123 -3.91 12.35 15.03
N GLY A 124 -3.38 11.46 15.87
CA GLY A 124 -2.14 10.75 15.66
C GLY A 124 -2.24 9.61 14.66
N ASN A 125 -3.35 8.88 14.64
CA ASN A 125 -3.43 7.69 13.81
C ASN A 125 -3.99 8.04 12.44
N ARG A 126 -3.36 7.51 11.40
CA ARG A 126 -3.70 7.80 10.01
C ARG A 126 -3.57 6.57 9.14
N MET A 127 -4.46 6.45 8.18
CA MET A 127 -4.36 5.54 7.05
C MET A 127 -3.90 6.31 5.83
N TRP A 128 -2.81 5.86 5.22
CA TRP A 128 -2.38 6.30 3.90
C TRP A 128 -2.97 5.33 2.88
N CYS A 129 -3.93 5.78 2.09
CA CYS A 129 -4.69 4.94 1.18
C CYS A 129 -4.40 5.32 -0.28
N GLY A 130 -4.00 4.34 -1.07
CA GLY A 130 -3.97 4.43 -2.53
C GLY A 130 -4.95 3.44 -3.15
N MET A 131 -5.60 3.85 -4.23
CA MET A 131 -6.50 3.00 -5.01
C MET A 131 -5.78 2.49 -6.27
N SER A 132 -6.12 1.28 -6.71
CA SER A 132 -5.41 0.56 -7.78
C SER A 132 -3.95 0.24 -7.41
N THR A 133 -3.14 -0.12 -8.40
CA THR A 133 -1.71 -0.39 -8.24
C THR A 133 -0.99 0.78 -7.59
N SER A 134 -0.22 0.45 -6.55
CA SER A 134 0.67 1.38 -5.88
C SER A 134 1.69 1.97 -6.85
N LEU A 135 2.10 1.30 -7.93
CA LEU A 135 3.15 1.82 -8.82
C LEU A 135 2.78 3.16 -9.47
N THR A 136 1.54 3.29 -9.95
CA THR A 136 1.04 4.48 -10.66
C THR A 136 0.03 5.28 -9.84
N GLY A 137 -0.32 4.80 -8.64
CA GLY A 137 -1.25 5.46 -7.72
C GLY A 137 -0.57 6.46 -6.80
N VAL A 138 -1.36 7.07 -5.94
CA VAL A 138 -0.94 8.05 -4.92
C VAL A 138 -1.48 7.63 -3.56
N TYR A 139 -0.72 7.88 -2.50
CA TYR A 139 -1.21 7.70 -1.13
C TYR A 139 -1.82 8.99 -0.59
N VAL A 140 -3.12 8.93 -0.27
CA VAL A 140 -3.88 10.02 0.35
C VAL A 140 -4.01 9.76 1.85
N PRO A 141 -3.83 10.78 2.72
CA PRO A 141 -3.96 10.64 4.17
C PRO A 141 -5.43 10.67 4.61
N PHE A 142 -5.80 9.76 5.51
CA PHE A 142 -7.08 9.76 6.23
C PHE A 142 -6.83 9.52 7.72
N HIS A 143 -6.99 10.54 8.55
CA HIS A 143 -6.89 10.45 9.99
C HIS A 143 -8.04 9.59 10.55
N LEU A 144 -7.78 8.81 11.60
CA LEU A 144 -8.80 7.94 12.20
C LEU A 144 -9.88 8.71 12.98
N GLY A 145 -9.71 10.02 13.18
CA GLY A 145 -10.70 10.88 13.82
C GLY A 145 -11.70 11.55 12.88
N ILE A 146 -11.58 11.38 11.56
CA ILE A 146 -12.46 12.08 10.62
C ILE A 146 -13.89 11.54 10.67
N ASN A 147 -14.84 12.41 10.34
CA ASN A 147 -16.28 12.10 10.35
C ASN A 147 -16.87 11.84 8.96
N ALA A 148 -16.09 12.11 7.91
CA ALA A 148 -16.48 11.91 6.53
C ALA A 148 -15.25 11.65 5.67
N VAL A 149 -15.43 10.86 4.62
CA VAL A 149 -14.44 10.59 3.59
C VAL A 149 -14.89 11.31 2.31
N GLU A 150 -13.93 11.71 1.48
CA GLU A 150 -14.21 12.36 0.21
C GLU A 150 -15.08 11.42 -0.69
N PRO A 151 -16.13 11.94 -1.36
CA PRO A 151 -17.11 11.12 -2.08
C PRO A 151 -16.55 10.11 -3.10
N TYR A 152 -15.49 10.44 -3.86
CA TYR A 152 -14.88 9.50 -4.80
C TYR A 152 -14.23 8.31 -4.09
N PHE A 153 -13.75 8.48 -2.86
CA PHE A 153 -13.15 7.44 -2.04
C PHE A 153 -14.17 6.67 -1.19
N ALA A 154 -15.40 7.18 -1.06
CA ALA A 154 -16.42 6.60 -0.18
C ALA A 154 -17.13 5.38 -0.78
N TYR A 155 -17.19 5.26 -2.11
CA TYR A 155 -17.93 4.19 -2.78
C TYR A 155 -17.28 3.74 -4.10
N ALA A 156 -17.35 2.44 -4.36
CA ALA A 156 -17.09 1.83 -5.66
C ALA A 156 -18.02 0.64 -5.88
N SER A 157 -18.35 0.38 -7.14
CA SER A 157 -19.12 -0.79 -7.57
C SER A 157 -18.34 -1.61 -8.60
N GLY A 158 -18.84 -2.79 -8.96
CA GLY A 158 -18.25 -3.61 -10.03
C GLY A 158 -18.41 -3.04 -11.44
N SER A 159 -19.18 -1.96 -11.62
CA SER A 159 -19.33 -1.25 -12.89
C SER A 159 -18.50 0.02 -12.91
N TYR A 160 -17.91 0.35 -14.07
CA TYR A 160 -17.14 1.59 -14.25
C TYR A 160 -17.96 2.81 -13.83
N ASP A 161 -17.35 3.65 -13.01
CA ASP A 161 -17.93 4.89 -12.52
C ASP A 161 -16.87 6.00 -12.56
N PRO A 162 -17.02 7.03 -13.41
CA PRO A 162 -16.09 8.15 -13.45
C PRO A 162 -16.13 9.04 -12.19
N ALA A 163 -17.09 8.81 -11.29
CA ALA A 163 -17.18 9.42 -9.96
C ALA A 163 -16.56 8.53 -8.84
N SER A 164 -15.69 7.59 -9.20
CA SER A 164 -15.01 6.71 -8.24
C SER A 164 -13.50 6.80 -8.35
N ALA A 165 -12.83 6.99 -7.21
CA ALA A 165 -11.37 7.01 -7.11
C ALA A 165 -10.79 5.71 -7.67
N TYR A 166 -11.35 4.57 -7.27
CA TYR A 166 -10.91 3.25 -7.74
C TYR A 166 -10.86 3.19 -9.28
N TRP A 167 -11.93 3.60 -9.95
CA TRP A 167 -12.00 3.52 -11.41
C TRP A 167 -11.06 4.50 -12.10
N LEU A 168 -10.92 5.74 -11.61
CA LEU A 168 -9.99 6.71 -12.17
C LEU A 168 -8.53 6.25 -12.05
N PHE A 169 -8.10 5.78 -10.88
CA PHE A 169 -6.74 5.27 -10.68
C PHE A 169 -6.50 3.95 -11.42
N THR A 170 -7.53 3.11 -11.57
CA THR A 170 -7.47 1.89 -12.41
C THR A 170 -7.32 2.23 -13.89
N GLU A 171 -8.02 3.25 -14.38
CA GLU A 171 -7.89 3.72 -15.76
C GLU A 171 -6.48 4.25 -16.02
N LEU A 172 -5.94 5.10 -15.12
CA LEU A 172 -4.57 5.59 -15.20
C LEU A 172 -3.55 4.44 -15.25
N ALA A 173 -3.70 3.45 -14.37
CA ALA A 173 -2.82 2.28 -14.32
C ALA A 173 -2.85 1.47 -15.62
N LYS A 174 -4.03 1.27 -16.20
CA LYS A 174 -4.19 0.55 -17.47
C LYS A 174 -3.56 1.30 -18.62
N LEU A 175 -3.76 2.61 -18.72
CA LEU A 175 -3.10 3.46 -19.72
C LEU A 175 -1.58 3.37 -19.59
N ALA A 176 -1.07 3.41 -18.35
CA ALA A 176 0.34 3.28 -18.07
C ALA A 176 0.91 1.91 -18.45
N ASP A 177 0.19 0.80 -18.25
CA ASP A 177 0.66 -0.54 -18.69
C ASP A 177 0.91 -0.60 -20.21
N TYR A 178 0.05 0.05 -21.00
CA TYR A 178 0.17 0.09 -22.47
C TYR A 178 1.40 0.85 -22.97
N GLY A 179 1.72 2.00 -22.37
CA GLY A 179 2.83 2.85 -22.80
C GLY A 179 3.75 3.25 -21.65
N TYR A 180 4.16 2.28 -20.84
CA TYR A 180 4.83 2.49 -19.55
C TYR A 180 6.03 3.43 -19.66
N SER A 181 6.99 3.12 -20.54
CA SER A 181 8.20 3.94 -20.73
C SER A 181 7.89 5.38 -21.17
N LYS A 182 6.76 5.63 -21.84
CA LYS A 182 6.36 6.95 -22.31
C LYS A 182 5.76 7.84 -21.21
N CYS A 183 5.26 7.26 -20.12
CA CYS A 183 4.45 8.01 -19.16
C CYS A 183 4.80 7.79 -17.68
N ILE A 184 5.55 6.75 -17.32
CA ILE A 184 5.81 6.41 -15.92
C ILE A 184 6.50 7.53 -15.15
N GLU A 185 7.46 8.22 -15.76
CA GLU A 185 8.16 9.35 -15.12
C GLU A 185 7.20 10.52 -14.85
N THR A 186 6.31 10.82 -15.80
CA THR A 186 5.27 11.86 -15.64
C THR A 186 4.35 11.52 -14.47
N ILE A 187 3.86 10.28 -14.40
CA ILE A 187 2.95 9.83 -13.34
C ILE A 187 3.66 9.85 -11.98
N THR A 188 4.82 9.22 -11.88
CA THR A 188 5.55 9.07 -10.61
C THR A 188 6.05 10.41 -10.08
N SER A 189 6.58 11.29 -10.92
CA SER A 189 7.02 12.63 -10.49
C SER A 189 5.85 13.52 -10.03
N THR A 190 4.68 13.38 -10.65
CA THR A 190 3.45 14.08 -10.22
C THR A 190 3.05 13.63 -8.82
N TRP A 191 3.00 12.32 -8.58
CA TRP A 191 2.63 11.79 -7.27
C TRP A 191 3.68 12.02 -6.20
N GLN A 192 4.98 11.97 -6.52
CA GLN A 192 6.04 12.32 -5.58
C GLN A 192 5.91 13.77 -5.09
N LYS A 193 5.59 14.72 -5.99
CA LYS A 193 5.34 16.12 -5.61
C LYS A 193 4.12 16.24 -4.70
N PHE A 194 3.02 15.59 -5.07
CA PHE A 194 1.79 15.58 -4.28
C PHE A 194 2.01 14.99 -2.87
N GLU A 195 2.69 13.85 -2.79
CA GLU A 195 2.98 13.17 -1.52
C GLU A 195 3.93 14.03 -0.67
N ALA A 196 4.99 14.59 -1.25
CA ALA A 196 5.93 15.47 -0.52
C ALA A 196 5.23 16.71 0.07
N GLU A 197 4.33 17.35 -0.70
CA GLU A 197 3.50 18.45 -0.20
C GLU A 197 2.56 18.00 0.93
N THR A 198 1.97 16.82 0.78
CA THR A 198 1.10 16.25 1.83
C THR A 198 1.90 16.02 3.12
N PHE A 199 3.05 15.36 3.03
CA PHE A 199 3.92 15.12 4.19
C PHE A 199 4.40 16.42 4.85
N SER A 200 4.59 17.50 4.10
CA SER A 200 5.02 18.78 4.67
C SER A 200 3.89 19.55 5.36
N THR A 201 2.64 19.35 4.95
CA THR A 201 1.47 20.07 5.48
C THR A 201 0.78 19.36 6.64
N VAL A 202 0.84 18.02 6.68
CA VAL A 202 0.27 17.19 7.75
C VAL A 202 0.66 17.65 9.18
N PRO A 203 1.95 17.88 9.50
CA PRO A 203 2.32 18.27 10.87
C PRO A 203 1.68 19.58 11.34
N ALA A 204 1.47 20.53 10.41
CA ALA A 204 0.88 21.82 10.74
C ALA A 204 -0.62 21.72 11.05
N VAL A 205 -1.38 20.90 10.31
CA VAL A 205 -2.80 20.70 10.60
C VAL A 205 -2.99 19.89 11.89
N GLU A 206 -2.13 18.91 12.16
CA GLU A 206 -2.17 18.13 13.41
C GLU A 206 -1.85 18.98 14.63
N ALA A 207 -0.84 19.86 14.54
CA ALA A 207 -0.52 20.79 15.62
C ALA A 207 -1.69 21.73 15.93
N ARG A 208 -2.41 22.19 14.89
CA ARG A 208 -3.63 22.98 15.06
C ARG A 208 -4.75 22.15 15.68
N ALA A 209 -4.94 20.91 15.24
CA ALA A 209 -5.96 20.00 15.79
C ALA A 209 -5.70 19.67 17.26
N ALA A 210 -4.44 19.52 17.67
CA ALA A 210 -4.05 19.26 19.05
C ALA A 210 -4.36 20.42 20.03
N ALA A 211 -4.61 21.63 19.51
CA ALA A 211 -5.02 22.79 20.30
C ALA A 211 -6.55 22.98 20.37
N LEU A 212 -7.33 22.03 19.83
CA LEU A 212 -8.78 22.08 19.77
C LEU A 212 -9.42 20.98 20.62
N GLU A 213 -10.66 21.22 21.04
CA GLU A 213 -11.52 20.19 21.62
C GLU A 213 -11.84 19.10 20.59
N TYR A 214 -12.12 17.88 21.07
CA TYR A 214 -12.27 16.66 20.26
C TYR A 214 -13.10 16.88 18.97
N SER A 215 -14.32 17.40 19.09
CA SER A 215 -15.21 17.59 17.92
C SER A 215 -14.64 18.57 16.90
N ALA A 216 -13.96 19.63 17.35
CA ALA A 216 -13.36 20.63 16.48
C ALA A 216 -12.06 20.12 15.84
N ALA A 217 -11.27 19.33 16.56
CA ALA A 217 -10.09 18.63 16.03
C ALA A 217 -10.50 17.65 14.90
N CYS A 218 -11.51 16.80 15.15
CA CYS A 218 -12.04 15.88 14.14
C CYS A 218 -12.59 16.61 12.91
N ALA A 219 -13.30 17.73 13.09
CA ALA A 219 -13.83 18.52 11.98
C ALA A 219 -12.70 19.14 11.14
N LEU A 220 -11.67 19.71 11.78
CA LEU A 220 -10.51 20.28 11.09
C LEU A 220 -9.76 19.22 10.26
N LEU A 221 -9.52 18.04 10.83
CA LEU A 221 -8.86 16.95 10.12
C LEU A 221 -9.73 16.38 9.00
N THR A 222 -11.06 16.31 9.21
CA THR A 222 -12.02 15.92 8.16
C THR A 222 -11.91 16.85 6.96
N GLU A 223 -11.88 18.16 7.19
CA GLU A 223 -11.73 19.16 6.13
C GLU A 223 -10.41 18.98 5.37
N TYR A 224 -9.29 18.87 6.10
CA TYR A 224 -7.97 18.70 5.50
C TYR A 224 -7.86 17.43 4.66
N ASP A 225 -8.31 16.28 5.18
CA ASP A 225 -8.24 15.01 4.47
C ASP A 225 -9.13 15.00 3.23
N GLN A 226 -10.34 15.59 3.31
CA GLN A 226 -11.20 15.75 2.14
C GLN A 226 -10.56 16.66 1.09
N GLN A 227 -9.90 17.74 1.49
CA GLN A 227 -9.19 18.62 0.56
C GLN A 227 -8.03 17.90 -0.13
N ARG A 228 -7.22 17.12 0.59
CA ARG A 228 -6.15 16.31 -0.02
C ARG A 228 -6.71 15.25 -0.96
N ALA A 229 -7.76 14.54 -0.55
CA ALA A 229 -8.41 13.54 -1.40
C ALA A 229 -8.99 14.16 -2.67
N ALA A 230 -9.71 15.29 -2.57
CA ALA A 230 -10.25 16.00 -3.73
C ALA A 230 -9.14 16.51 -4.66
N ALA A 231 -8.02 17.00 -4.11
CA ALA A 231 -6.85 17.40 -4.90
C ALA A 231 -6.23 16.21 -5.66
N ALA A 232 -6.18 15.02 -5.06
CA ALA A 232 -5.73 13.80 -5.75
C ALA A 232 -6.67 13.42 -6.90
N ILE A 233 -7.99 13.56 -6.72
CA ILE A 233 -8.99 13.34 -7.79
C ILE A 233 -8.79 14.30 -8.95
N LEU A 234 -8.64 15.60 -8.67
CA LEU A 234 -8.37 16.60 -9.72
C LEU A 234 -7.07 16.29 -10.47
N GLN A 235 -6.02 15.89 -9.74
CA GLN A 235 -4.73 15.57 -10.33
C GLN A 235 -4.79 14.33 -11.23
N VAL A 236 -5.52 13.27 -10.84
CA VAL A 236 -5.68 12.08 -11.71
C VAL A 236 -6.53 12.40 -12.93
N GLN A 237 -7.57 13.22 -12.79
CA GLN A 237 -8.39 13.69 -13.91
C GLN A 237 -7.58 14.51 -14.93
N GLN A 238 -6.53 15.21 -14.51
CA GLN A 238 -5.59 15.91 -15.40
C GLN A 238 -4.57 14.96 -16.03
N LEU A 239 -4.06 13.98 -15.26
CA LEU A 239 -3.11 13.00 -15.76
C LEU A 239 -3.73 12.07 -16.82
N LEU A 240 -5.01 11.71 -16.70
CA LEU A 240 -5.68 10.81 -17.66
C LEU A 240 -5.56 11.26 -19.12
N PRO A 241 -5.97 12.49 -19.52
CA PRO A 241 -5.80 12.97 -20.89
C PRO A 241 -4.33 13.18 -21.28
N GLU A 242 -3.47 13.62 -20.36
CA GLU A 242 -2.03 13.79 -20.63
C GLU A 242 -1.38 12.44 -20.97
N VAL A 243 -1.53 11.44 -20.10
CA VAL A 243 -0.99 10.09 -20.28
C VAL A 243 -1.58 9.46 -21.54
N LYS A 244 -2.89 9.60 -21.79
CA LYS A 244 -3.50 9.11 -23.03
C LYS A 244 -2.86 9.73 -24.28
N THR A 245 -2.54 11.03 -24.23
CA THR A 245 -1.85 11.73 -25.33
C THR A 245 -0.45 11.15 -25.54
N LYS A 246 0.34 11.04 -24.47
CA LYS A 246 1.70 10.47 -24.50
C LYS A 246 1.74 9.05 -25.04
N VAL A 247 0.81 8.20 -24.59
CA VAL A 247 0.81 6.77 -24.92
C VAL A 247 0.41 6.53 -26.37
N PHE A 248 -0.57 7.25 -26.90
CA PHE A 248 -1.19 6.90 -28.19
C PHE A 248 -0.96 7.89 -29.34
N TYR A 249 -0.53 9.13 -29.04
CA TYR A 249 -0.50 10.21 -30.03
C TYR A 249 0.86 10.91 -30.13
N GLU A 250 1.75 10.76 -29.15
CA GLU A 250 3.15 11.20 -29.23
C GLU A 250 4.02 10.09 -29.82
N ALA A 251 4.92 10.48 -30.74
CA ALA A 251 5.84 9.57 -31.44
C ALA A 251 6.85 8.96 -30.46
#